data_AF-A0A1A8D5P4-F1
#
_entry.id   AF-A0A1A8D5P4-F1
#
_cell.length_a   1.000
_cell.length_b   1.000
_cell.length_c   1.000
_cell.angle_alpha   90.00
_cell.angle_beta   90.00
_cell.angle_gamma   90.00
#
_symmetry.space_group_name_H-M   'P 1'
#
loop_
_entity.id
_entity.type
_entity.pdbx_description
1 polymer ?
#
loop_
_entity_poly.entity_id
_entity_poly.type
_entity_poly.pdbx_seq_one_letter_code
_entity_poly.pdbx_strand_id
1 'polypeptide(L)'
;VLLLFYLALVCVRGEWILAPRPLYENTDYTGYDFLAKIRSDKENFTKIIYAIQGPGVDQDPTGIFSIDKDTGFVKVHAILDREERARYLLKGVAFFANRSRAERDLDLKFEVLDMNDNTPIIQTQQVGNVSEGCKAGTVVMKVIATDADDPNTENAKIFYRIDERSNRAGMFYIDASTGEIKVSSNNLDRETQDVYKLVIFASDLNGRAGGNMGSGEITIKVTDINDNVPYLEKNSYEASVEENTVGVEVLRLKAYDLDEVNTDNWAAVYEIASGNEAGYFTITTDAKTNEGVIMINKAVDYEELKTLNLDVRVSNKAKYNMGGSGMTG
;
A
#
# COMPACT_ATOMS: atom_id res chain seq x y z
N VAL A 1 17.47 39.86 -16.78
CA VAL A 1 17.60 38.99 -17.97
C VAL A 1 16.28 39.03 -18.71
N LEU A 2 16.23 39.73 -19.85
CA LEU A 2 15.03 39.79 -20.70
C LEU A 2 14.86 38.42 -21.37
N LEU A 3 13.91 37.62 -20.91
CA LEU A 3 13.46 36.43 -21.61
C LEU A 3 12.33 36.85 -22.56
N LEU A 4 12.69 37.03 -23.85
CA LEU A 4 11.75 37.04 -24.96
C LEU A 4 11.03 35.69 -25.01
N PHE A 5 9.71 35.68 -24.85
CA PHE A 5 8.90 34.52 -25.19
C PHE A 5 7.69 34.91 -26.06
N TYR A 6 7.49 34.05 -27.05
CA TYR A 6 6.53 34.06 -28.13
C TYR A 6 5.16 34.70 -27.80
N LEU A 7 4.88 35.85 -28.43
CA LEU A 7 3.50 36.29 -28.65
C LEU A 7 2.85 35.39 -29.70
N ALA A 8 2.05 34.43 -29.28
CA ALA A 8 1.02 33.86 -30.15
C ALA A 8 -0.09 34.91 -30.29
N LEU A 9 -0.02 35.74 -31.33
CA LEU A 9 -1.11 36.60 -31.75
C LEU A 9 -2.16 35.70 -32.39
N VAL A 10 -3.16 35.26 -31.62
CA VAL A 10 -4.28 34.50 -32.16
C VAL A 10 -5.15 35.48 -32.97
N CYS A 11 -4.91 35.55 -34.27
CA CYS A 11 -5.77 36.26 -35.20
C CYS A 11 -6.99 35.39 -35.51
N VAL A 12 -8.07 35.58 -34.75
CA VAL A 12 -9.40 35.15 -35.17
C VAL A 12 -10.18 36.41 -35.50
N ARG A 13 -10.01 36.90 -36.73
CA ARG A 13 -10.82 37.98 -37.34
C ARG A 13 -11.01 39.23 -36.45
N GLY A 14 -9.94 40.00 -36.23
CA GLY A 14 -10.02 41.36 -35.68
C GLY A 14 -9.80 41.50 -34.17
N GLU A 15 -9.65 40.40 -33.44
CA GLU A 15 -9.41 40.40 -31.99
C GLU A 15 -7.91 40.24 -31.70
N TRP A 16 -7.26 41.25 -31.14
CA TRP A 16 -5.87 41.16 -30.70
C TRP A 16 -5.84 40.81 -29.21
N ILE A 17 -5.46 39.58 -28.87
CA ILE A 17 -5.33 39.14 -27.49
C ILE A 17 -3.84 38.91 -27.21
N LEU A 18 -3.34 39.50 -26.13
CA LEU A 18 -2.07 39.05 -25.55
C LEU A 18 -2.38 37.82 -24.70
N ALA A 19 -1.93 36.65 -25.17
CA ALA A 19 -2.14 35.38 -24.48
C ALA A 19 -1.72 35.48 -23.01
N PRO A 20 -2.48 34.89 -22.08
CA PRO A 20 -2.17 34.94 -20.66
C PRO A 20 -0.80 34.29 -20.41
N ARG A 21 0.01 34.94 -19.58
CA ARG A 21 1.28 34.38 -19.13
C ARG A 21 1.03 33.07 -18.38
N PRO A 22 1.87 32.03 -18.56
CA PRO A 22 1.87 30.89 -17.64
C PRO A 22 2.16 31.39 -16.22
N LEU A 23 1.37 30.94 -15.25
CA LEU A 23 1.48 31.34 -13.84
C LEU A 23 1.93 30.12 -13.05
N TYR A 24 3.13 30.12 -12.52
CA TYR A 24 3.53 29.09 -11.56
C TYR A 24 2.80 29.31 -10.24
N GLU A 25 2.34 28.25 -9.59
CA GLU A 25 1.78 28.39 -8.25
C GLU A 25 2.80 28.93 -7.25
N ASN A 26 2.33 29.34 -6.07
CA ASN A 26 3.17 29.85 -4.98
C ASN A 26 4.08 31.04 -5.35
N THR A 27 3.91 31.62 -6.53
CA THR A 27 4.69 32.73 -7.06
C THR A 27 3.88 34.02 -6.98
N ASP A 28 4.49 35.07 -6.42
CA ASP A 28 3.84 36.38 -6.31
C ASP A 28 3.86 37.15 -7.65
N TYR A 29 2.71 37.16 -8.31
CA TYR A 29 2.45 37.94 -9.52
C TYR A 29 1.70 39.25 -9.26
N THR A 30 1.39 39.60 -8.01
CA THR A 30 0.56 40.78 -7.69
C THR A 30 1.25 42.10 -8.04
N GLY A 31 2.58 42.11 -8.06
CA GLY A 31 3.40 43.26 -8.48
C GLY A 31 3.53 43.45 -9.99
N TYR A 32 2.97 42.55 -10.81
CA TYR A 32 3.09 42.62 -12.27
C TYR A 32 2.09 43.63 -12.86
N ASP A 33 2.51 44.34 -13.91
CA ASP A 33 1.67 45.34 -14.60
C ASP A 33 0.37 44.73 -15.14
N PHE A 34 0.45 43.55 -15.74
CA PHE A 34 -0.67 42.75 -16.20
C PHE A 34 -0.23 41.32 -16.56
N LEU A 35 -1.17 40.37 -16.45
CA LEU A 35 -1.01 38.98 -16.88
C LEU A 35 -1.44 38.75 -18.33
N ALA A 36 -2.48 39.47 -18.75
CA ALA A 36 -3.03 39.41 -20.09
C ALA A 36 -3.57 40.81 -20.47
N LYS A 37 -3.76 41.02 -21.77
CA LYS A 37 -4.44 42.22 -22.26
C LYS A 37 -5.50 41.81 -23.28
N ILE A 38 -6.72 42.26 -23.06
CA ILE A 38 -7.82 42.16 -24.02
C ILE A 38 -7.89 43.47 -24.80
N ARG A 39 -8.13 43.39 -26.11
CA ARG A 39 -8.23 44.56 -26.98
C ARG A 39 -9.24 44.34 -28.09
N SER A 40 -10.05 45.35 -28.36
CA SER A 40 -10.93 45.45 -29.54
C SER A 40 -10.35 46.47 -30.50
N ASP A 41 -10.40 46.19 -31.80
CA ASP A 41 -9.99 47.12 -32.86
C ASP A 41 -10.92 48.34 -32.99
N LYS A 42 -12.16 48.25 -32.49
CA LYS A 42 -13.14 49.34 -32.44
C LYS A 42 -12.74 50.46 -31.50
N GLU A 43 -11.79 50.23 -30.59
CA GLU A 43 -11.25 51.26 -29.70
C GLU A 43 -10.58 52.42 -30.46
N ASN A 44 -10.17 52.21 -31.72
CA ASN A 44 -9.61 53.26 -32.59
C ASN A 44 -10.64 54.32 -32.99
N PHE A 45 -11.93 54.01 -32.91
CA PHE A 45 -13.02 54.87 -33.39
C PHE A 45 -13.96 55.32 -32.28
N THR A 46 -14.07 54.54 -31.20
CA THR A 46 -14.96 54.82 -30.07
C THR A 46 -14.38 54.26 -28.78
N LYS A 47 -14.79 54.83 -27.64
CA LYS A 47 -14.43 54.29 -26.33
C LYS A 47 -15.05 52.90 -26.13
N ILE A 48 -14.21 51.93 -25.76
CA ILE A 48 -14.59 50.57 -25.37
C ILE A 48 -14.35 50.41 -23.86
N ILE A 49 -15.25 49.69 -23.19
CA ILE A 49 -15.18 49.35 -21.77
C ILE A 49 -15.04 47.84 -21.66
N TYR A 50 -13.95 47.38 -21.06
CA TYR A 50 -13.65 45.96 -20.88
C TYR A 50 -14.13 45.46 -19.51
N ALA A 51 -14.55 44.20 -19.47
CA ALA A 51 -14.90 43.47 -18.26
C ALA A 51 -14.46 42.01 -18.37
N ILE A 52 -14.28 41.34 -17.24
CA ILE A 52 -14.07 39.88 -17.16
C ILE A 52 -15.12 39.29 -16.22
N GLN A 53 -15.50 38.05 -16.48
CA GLN A 53 -16.50 37.29 -15.71
C GLN A 53 -16.00 35.85 -15.55
N GLY A 54 -16.42 35.18 -14.48
CA GLY A 54 -16.08 33.81 -14.17
C GLY A 54 -15.46 33.62 -12.78
N PRO A 55 -15.03 32.38 -12.50
CA PRO A 55 -14.39 32.03 -11.24
C PRO A 55 -13.10 32.81 -11.04
N GLY A 56 -12.87 33.40 -9.88
CA GLY A 56 -11.77 34.33 -9.65
C GLY A 56 -12.19 35.79 -9.74
N VAL A 57 -13.39 36.09 -10.25
CA VAL A 57 -13.89 37.46 -10.44
C VAL A 57 -15.24 37.64 -9.75
N ASP A 58 -16.31 37.12 -10.36
CA ASP A 58 -17.72 37.24 -9.92
C ASP A 58 -18.33 35.90 -9.52
N GLN A 59 -17.58 34.81 -9.68
CA GLN A 59 -17.91 33.47 -9.17
C GLN A 59 -16.79 32.98 -8.25
N ASP A 60 -17.12 32.05 -7.36
CA ASP A 60 -16.19 31.51 -6.36
C ASP A 60 -15.00 30.73 -6.98
N PRO A 61 -13.77 30.92 -6.46
CA PRO A 61 -13.36 31.91 -5.46
C PRO A 61 -13.37 33.33 -6.05
N THR A 62 -13.78 34.37 -5.32
CA THR A 62 -13.88 35.75 -5.86
C THR A 62 -12.66 36.61 -5.53
N GLY A 63 -12.37 37.64 -6.33
CA GLY A 63 -11.36 38.66 -6.00
C GLY A 63 -9.92 38.32 -6.39
N ILE A 64 -9.71 37.23 -7.13
CA ILE A 64 -8.41 36.79 -7.61
C ILE A 64 -7.97 37.59 -8.83
N PHE A 65 -8.86 37.82 -9.79
CA PHE A 65 -8.56 38.55 -11.03
C PHE A 65 -9.38 39.83 -11.13
N SER A 66 -8.78 40.83 -11.77
CA SER A 66 -9.47 42.07 -12.15
C SER A 66 -9.03 42.51 -13.53
N ILE A 67 -9.85 43.34 -14.17
CA ILE A 67 -9.48 44.01 -15.41
C ILE A 67 -9.61 45.52 -15.26
N ASP A 68 -8.63 46.25 -15.77
CA ASP A 68 -8.77 47.68 -15.97
C ASP A 68 -9.71 47.94 -17.15
N LYS A 69 -10.83 48.58 -16.84
CA LYS A 69 -11.96 48.75 -17.78
C LYS A 69 -11.61 49.59 -19.02
N ASP A 70 -10.60 50.46 -18.93
CA ASP A 70 -10.26 51.41 -20.00
C ASP A 70 -9.08 50.90 -20.85
N THR A 71 -8.15 50.14 -20.25
CA THR A 71 -6.94 49.64 -20.92
C THR A 71 -7.02 48.16 -21.32
N GLY A 72 -7.93 47.39 -20.73
CA GLY A 72 -8.08 45.96 -20.96
C GLY A 72 -7.01 45.09 -20.29
N PHE A 73 -6.21 45.66 -19.39
CA PHE A 73 -5.17 44.94 -18.64
C PHE A 73 -5.78 44.08 -17.54
N VAL A 74 -5.50 42.78 -17.57
CA VAL A 74 -5.93 41.82 -16.55
C VAL A 74 -4.82 41.65 -15.52
N LYS A 75 -5.16 41.78 -14.23
CA LYS A 75 -4.26 41.61 -13.08
C LYS A 75 -4.73 40.49 -12.18
N VAL A 76 -3.79 39.95 -11.40
CA VAL A 76 -4.04 38.99 -10.32
C VAL A 76 -3.74 39.65 -8.97
N HIS A 77 -4.52 39.31 -7.95
CA HIS A 77 -4.45 39.87 -6.59
C HIS A 77 -4.21 38.83 -5.50
N ALA A 78 -4.05 37.57 -5.88
CA ALA A 78 -3.78 36.46 -4.97
C ALA A 78 -2.59 35.63 -5.49
N ILE A 79 -1.88 35.00 -4.56
CA ILE A 79 -0.97 33.91 -4.87
C ILE A 79 -1.85 32.69 -5.18
N LEU A 80 -1.54 32.01 -6.28
CA LEU A 80 -2.33 30.86 -6.75
C LEU A 80 -1.72 29.57 -6.23
N ASP A 81 -2.58 28.61 -5.94
CA ASP A 81 -2.28 27.24 -5.55
C ASP A 81 -2.98 26.32 -6.56
N ARG A 82 -2.23 25.42 -7.20
CA ARG A 82 -2.72 24.51 -8.23
C ARG A 82 -3.56 23.39 -7.61
N GLU A 83 -3.18 22.89 -6.45
CA GLU A 83 -3.91 21.85 -5.72
C GLU A 83 -5.27 22.35 -5.26
N GLU A 84 -5.40 23.66 -4.98
CA GLU A 84 -6.69 24.31 -4.83
C GLU A 84 -7.40 24.44 -6.19
N ARG A 85 -6.72 25.00 -7.20
CA ARG A 85 -7.32 25.22 -8.53
C ARG A 85 -6.32 25.34 -9.68
N ALA A 86 -6.14 24.25 -10.43
CA ALA A 86 -5.26 24.18 -11.60
C ALA A 86 -5.63 25.10 -12.79
N ARG A 87 -6.88 25.57 -12.90
CA ARG A 87 -7.29 26.47 -14.01
C ARG A 87 -8.47 27.38 -13.71
N TYR A 88 -8.41 28.56 -14.33
CA TYR A 88 -9.49 29.54 -14.37
C TYR A 88 -9.97 29.75 -15.81
N LEU A 89 -11.26 29.52 -16.04
CA LEU A 89 -11.92 29.75 -17.32
C LEU A 89 -12.78 30.99 -17.19
N LEU A 90 -12.23 32.13 -17.63
CA LEU A 90 -12.89 33.43 -17.59
C LEU A 90 -13.48 33.78 -18.96
N LYS A 91 -14.43 34.71 -18.96
CA LYS A 91 -14.95 35.36 -20.16
C LYS A 91 -14.58 36.83 -20.17
N GLY A 92 -13.84 37.25 -21.19
CA GLY A 92 -13.64 38.64 -21.54
C GLY A 92 -14.84 39.20 -22.28
N VAL A 93 -15.28 40.39 -21.89
CA VAL A 93 -16.44 41.07 -22.49
C VAL A 93 -16.06 42.51 -22.81
N ALA A 94 -16.46 42.99 -23.99
CA ALA A 94 -16.24 44.37 -24.42
C ALA A 94 -17.58 45.08 -24.65
N PHE A 95 -17.68 46.33 -24.18
CA PHE A 95 -18.88 47.16 -24.25
C PHE A 95 -18.60 48.51 -24.88
N PHE A 96 -19.57 49.05 -25.61
CA PHE A 96 -19.59 50.48 -25.92
C PHE A 96 -20.00 51.31 -24.70
N ALA A 97 -19.82 52.63 -24.75
CA ALA A 97 -20.23 53.54 -23.67
C ALA A 97 -21.74 53.46 -23.32
N ASN A 98 -22.58 53.08 -24.28
CA ASN A 98 -24.02 52.84 -24.07
C ASN A 98 -24.35 51.46 -23.47
N ARG A 99 -23.33 50.69 -23.04
CA ARG A 99 -23.43 49.33 -22.48
C ARG A 99 -23.95 48.24 -23.43
N SER A 100 -24.07 48.51 -24.72
CA SER A 100 -24.28 47.45 -25.72
C SER A 100 -22.97 46.68 -25.98
N ARG A 101 -23.07 45.41 -26.35
CA ARG A 101 -21.91 44.55 -26.64
C ARG A 101 -21.13 45.12 -27.83
N ALA A 102 -19.84 45.37 -27.62
CA ALA A 102 -18.93 45.82 -28.67
C ALA A 102 -18.38 44.65 -29.47
N GLU A 103 -18.00 43.56 -28.79
CA GLU A 103 -17.51 42.33 -29.41
C GLU A 103 -18.28 41.11 -28.90
N ARG A 104 -17.98 39.95 -29.50
CA ARG A 104 -18.39 38.67 -28.91
C ARG A 104 -17.58 38.41 -27.63
N ASP A 105 -18.14 37.59 -26.75
CA ASP A 105 -17.44 37.18 -25.55
C ASP A 105 -16.22 36.33 -25.93
N LEU A 106 -15.11 36.55 -25.22
CA LEU A 106 -13.84 35.90 -25.44
C LEU A 106 -13.53 34.93 -24.29
N ASP A 107 -13.23 33.67 -24.59
CA ASP A 107 -12.75 32.74 -23.56
C ASP A 107 -11.28 33.00 -23.21
N LEU A 108 -11.01 33.22 -21.93
CA LEU A 108 -9.68 33.45 -21.37
C LEU A 108 -9.36 32.30 -20.41
N LYS A 109 -8.36 31.50 -20.77
CA LYS A 109 -7.89 30.38 -19.95
C LYS A 109 -6.60 30.76 -19.25
N PHE A 110 -6.63 30.83 -17.93
CA PHE A 110 -5.42 30.90 -17.10
C PHE A 110 -5.12 29.52 -16.55
N GLU A 111 -3.95 28.98 -16.90
CA GLU A 111 -3.42 27.74 -16.35
C GLU A 111 -2.46 28.07 -15.21
N VAL A 112 -2.61 27.38 -14.09
CA VAL A 112 -1.66 27.40 -12.98
C VAL A 112 -0.71 26.23 -13.20
N LEU A 113 0.57 26.55 -13.38
CA LEU A 113 1.63 25.58 -13.57
C LEU A 113 2.10 25.04 -12.23
N ASP A 114 2.22 23.73 -12.20
CA ASP A 114 2.62 22.89 -11.08
C ASP A 114 4.03 23.22 -10.58
N MET A 115 4.17 23.29 -9.27
CA MET A 115 5.43 23.27 -8.53
C MET A 115 5.49 22.01 -7.64
N ASN A 116 6.70 21.63 -7.23
CA ASN A 116 6.90 20.42 -6.43
C ASN A 116 6.86 20.75 -4.94
N ASP A 117 5.72 21.23 -4.45
CA ASP A 117 5.54 21.68 -3.06
C ASP A 117 4.74 20.71 -2.19
N ASN A 118 4.23 19.62 -2.74
CA ASN A 118 3.70 18.52 -1.96
C ASN A 118 4.73 17.40 -1.80
N THR A 119 4.63 16.67 -0.69
CA THR A 119 5.50 15.54 -0.38
C THR A 119 4.69 14.25 -0.49
N PRO A 120 5.22 13.16 -1.08
CA PRO A 120 4.50 11.90 -1.15
C PRO A 120 4.09 11.39 0.22
N ILE A 121 2.82 10.99 0.38
CA ILE A 121 2.27 10.45 1.62
C ILE A 121 1.97 8.97 1.43
N ILE A 122 2.57 8.11 2.26
CA ILE A 122 2.24 6.67 2.32
C ILE A 122 1.01 6.48 3.22
N GLN A 123 0.04 5.70 2.76
CA GLN A 123 -1.14 5.35 3.56
C GLN A 123 -0.75 4.56 4.81
N THR A 124 -1.40 4.86 5.94
CA THR A 124 -1.09 4.23 7.22
C THR A 124 -1.69 2.83 7.35
N GLN A 125 -1.12 2.03 8.26
CA GLN A 125 -1.66 0.73 8.70
C GLN A 125 -1.84 -0.32 7.59
N GLN A 126 -0.96 -0.34 6.59
CA GLN A 126 -1.02 -1.37 5.55
C GLN A 126 -0.46 -2.71 6.06
N VAL A 127 -1.21 -3.79 5.83
CA VAL A 127 -0.85 -5.14 6.24
C VAL A 127 -0.87 -6.08 5.03
N GLY A 128 0.26 -6.74 4.78
CA GLY A 128 0.38 -7.83 3.81
C GLY A 128 0.49 -9.18 4.51
N ASN A 129 0.07 -10.25 3.83
CA ASN A 129 0.25 -11.63 4.30
C ASN A 129 0.95 -12.44 3.21
N VAL A 130 1.87 -13.32 3.59
CA VAL A 130 2.57 -14.21 2.66
C VAL A 130 2.86 -15.54 3.32
N SER A 131 2.71 -16.65 2.60
CA SER A 131 3.07 -17.97 3.13
C SER A 131 4.58 -18.16 3.18
N GLU A 132 5.09 -18.79 4.22
CA GLU A 132 6.51 -19.14 4.33
C GLU A 132 6.96 -20.09 3.21
N GLY A 133 6.07 -20.98 2.76
CA GLY A 133 6.31 -21.87 1.63
C GLY A 133 6.25 -21.20 0.25
N CYS A 134 6.17 -19.87 0.17
CA CYS A 134 6.11 -19.18 -1.12
C CYS A 134 7.46 -19.20 -1.85
N LYS A 135 7.41 -18.89 -3.15
CA LYS A 135 8.61 -18.77 -3.99
C LYS A 135 9.11 -17.33 -4.01
N ALA A 136 10.39 -17.15 -4.22
CA ALA A 136 11.00 -15.87 -4.53
C ALA A 136 10.28 -15.22 -5.73
N GLY A 137 10.05 -13.92 -5.64
CA GLY A 137 9.25 -13.14 -6.58
C GLY A 137 7.75 -13.16 -6.33
N THR A 138 7.25 -13.92 -5.35
CA THR A 138 5.84 -13.85 -4.95
C THR A 138 5.51 -12.43 -4.49
N VAL A 139 4.46 -11.84 -5.07
CA VAL A 139 3.92 -10.53 -4.65
C VAL A 139 3.20 -10.69 -3.33
N VAL A 140 3.61 -9.90 -2.34
CA VAL A 140 3.03 -9.88 -0.99
C VAL A 140 1.89 -8.86 -0.92
N MET A 141 2.17 -7.64 -1.36
CA MET A 141 1.24 -6.52 -1.33
C MET A 141 1.73 -5.40 -2.25
N LYS A 142 0.87 -4.40 -2.51
CA LYS A 142 1.24 -3.15 -3.18
C LYS A 142 1.11 -2.00 -2.19
N VAL A 143 2.21 -1.30 -1.94
CA VAL A 143 2.23 -0.08 -1.12
C VAL A 143 1.45 1.02 -1.85
N ILE A 144 0.68 1.80 -1.10
CA ILE A 144 -0.09 2.91 -1.66
C ILE A 144 0.46 4.20 -1.07
N ALA A 145 1.03 5.03 -1.94
CA ALA A 145 1.35 6.41 -1.65
C ALA A 145 0.67 7.34 -2.66
N THR A 146 0.44 8.58 -2.25
CA THR A 146 -0.16 9.63 -3.06
C THR A 146 0.66 10.90 -2.98
N ASP A 147 0.75 11.61 -4.09
CA ASP A 147 1.27 12.96 -4.17
C ASP A 147 0.15 13.87 -4.71
N ALA A 148 0.06 15.10 -4.21
CA ALA A 148 -1.00 16.05 -4.59
C ALA A 148 -0.63 16.90 -5.80
N ASP A 149 0.66 16.98 -6.14
CA ASP A 149 1.17 17.68 -7.33
C ASP A 149 0.58 17.07 -8.62
N ASP A 150 0.87 17.66 -9.79
CA ASP A 150 0.28 17.22 -11.05
C ASP A 150 0.60 15.75 -11.41
N PRO A 151 -0.42 14.87 -11.54
CA PRO A 151 -0.20 13.45 -11.84
C PRO A 151 0.44 13.21 -13.22
N ASN A 152 0.47 14.23 -14.08
CA ASN A 152 1.06 14.13 -15.41
C ASN A 152 2.52 14.63 -15.47
N THR A 153 3.05 15.22 -14.38
CA THR A 153 4.43 15.71 -14.31
C THR A 153 5.33 14.71 -13.57
N GLU A 154 6.61 15.03 -13.42
CA GLU A 154 7.50 14.24 -12.55
C GLU A 154 7.23 14.54 -11.06
N ASN A 155 6.59 15.66 -10.74
CA ASN A 155 6.37 16.11 -9.36
C ASN A 155 5.47 15.13 -8.60
N ALA A 156 4.50 14.50 -9.26
CA ALA A 156 3.70 13.43 -8.63
C ALA A 156 4.21 12.00 -8.91
N LYS A 157 5.35 11.82 -9.59
CA LYS A 157 5.86 10.47 -9.91
C LYS A 157 6.64 9.88 -8.75
N ILE A 158 5.95 9.00 -8.04
CA ILE A 158 6.47 8.34 -6.84
C ILE A 158 7.42 7.19 -7.20
N PHE A 159 8.57 7.18 -6.54
CA PHE A 159 9.55 6.12 -6.51
C PHE A 159 9.63 5.53 -5.09
N TYR A 160 9.54 4.21 -4.99
CA TYR A 160 9.49 3.48 -3.72
C TYR A 160 10.82 2.82 -3.37
N ARG A 161 11.16 2.80 -2.07
CA ARG A 161 12.31 2.05 -1.56
C ARG A 161 12.07 1.56 -0.13
N ILE A 162 12.55 0.37 0.19
CA ILE A 162 12.56 -0.14 1.57
C ILE A 162 13.78 0.43 2.31
N ASP A 163 13.62 0.84 3.57
CA ASP A 163 14.74 1.12 4.46
C ASP A 163 15.48 -0.18 4.81
N GLU A 164 16.73 -0.29 4.41
CA GLU A 164 17.60 -1.44 4.67
C GLU A 164 17.70 -1.75 6.17
N ARG A 165 17.59 -0.72 7.04
CA ARG A 165 17.64 -0.91 8.50
C ARG A 165 16.43 -1.67 9.06
N SER A 166 15.29 -1.57 8.39
CA SER A 166 14.04 -2.29 8.71
C SER A 166 13.97 -3.67 8.05
N ASN A 167 14.73 -3.87 6.97
CA ASN A 167 14.79 -5.11 6.19
C ASN A 167 16.14 -5.83 6.34
N ARG A 168 16.66 -5.93 7.57
CA ARG A 168 18.00 -6.50 7.83
C ARG A 168 18.16 -7.94 7.37
N ALA A 169 17.08 -8.71 7.42
CA ALA A 169 17.05 -10.08 6.94
C ALA A 169 17.09 -10.16 5.40
N GLY A 170 16.75 -9.07 4.69
CA GLY A 170 16.74 -9.01 3.23
C GLY A 170 15.64 -9.85 2.59
N MET A 171 14.58 -10.20 3.34
CA MET A 171 13.53 -11.12 2.88
C MET A 171 12.59 -10.53 1.84
N PHE A 172 12.56 -9.19 1.72
CA PHE A 172 11.67 -8.50 0.80
C PHE A 172 12.42 -7.49 -0.08
N TYR A 173 11.88 -7.26 -1.27
CA TYR A 173 12.25 -6.13 -2.12
C TYR A 173 10.97 -5.43 -2.61
N ILE A 174 11.09 -4.18 -3.01
CA ILE A 174 9.98 -3.39 -3.56
C ILE A 174 10.30 -3.00 -4.99
N ASP A 175 9.34 -3.17 -5.89
CA ASP A 175 9.41 -2.57 -7.21
C ASP A 175 9.26 -1.06 -7.08
N ALA A 176 10.30 -0.33 -7.48
CA ALA A 176 10.39 1.08 -7.21
C ALA A 176 9.36 1.94 -7.97
N SER A 177 8.78 1.43 -9.06
CA SER A 177 7.81 2.18 -9.88
C SER A 177 6.36 1.85 -9.53
N THR A 178 6.11 0.63 -9.07
CA THR A 178 4.76 0.14 -8.80
C THR A 178 4.43 0.07 -7.31
N GLY A 179 5.45 0.05 -6.44
CA GLY A 179 5.26 -0.16 -5.00
C GLY A 179 4.92 -1.61 -4.62
N GLU A 180 5.04 -2.57 -5.55
CA GLU A 180 4.82 -3.98 -5.24
C GLU A 180 5.96 -4.53 -4.37
N ILE A 181 5.63 -4.99 -3.17
CA ILE A 181 6.55 -5.73 -2.32
C ILE A 181 6.52 -7.21 -2.72
N LYS A 182 7.71 -7.78 -2.92
CA LYS A 182 7.93 -9.17 -3.33
C LYS A 182 8.94 -9.84 -2.41
N VAL A 183 8.83 -11.17 -2.32
CA VAL A 183 9.74 -12.00 -1.54
C VAL A 183 11.08 -12.16 -2.28
N SER A 184 12.19 -11.92 -1.59
CA SER A 184 13.55 -11.98 -2.16
C SER A 184 14.10 -13.40 -2.31
N SER A 185 13.78 -14.30 -1.38
CA SER A 185 14.34 -15.65 -1.30
C SER A 185 13.33 -16.64 -0.72
N ASN A 186 13.55 -17.95 -0.93
CA ASN A 186 12.68 -19.02 -0.41
C ASN A 186 12.97 -19.37 1.06
N ASN A 187 13.42 -18.39 1.87
CA ASN A 187 13.86 -18.61 3.25
C ASN A 187 12.95 -17.88 4.25
N LEU A 188 11.71 -17.57 3.86
CA LEU A 188 10.72 -17.16 4.82
C LEU A 188 10.38 -18.37 5.68
N ASP A 189 10.35 -18.16 6.98
CA ASP A 189 10.17 -19.17 8.01
C ASP A 189 9.48 -18.46 9.18
N ARG A 190 8.25 -18.87 9.47
CA ARG A 190 7.37 -18.30 10.48
C ARG A 190 7.85 -18.67 11.88
N GLU A 191 8.41 -19.86 12.07
CA GLU A 191 9.02 -20.30 13.33
C GLU A 191 10.21 -19.42 13.70
N THR A 192 10.96 -18.95 12.71
CA THR A 192 12.04 -17.97 12.91
C THR A 192 11.51 -16.53 13.10
N GLN A 193 10.63 -16.06 12.20
CA GLN A 193 10.07 -14.71 12.28
C GLN A 193 8.70 -14.62 11.55
N ASP A 194 7.64 -14.48 12.33
CA ASP A 194 6.25 -14.40 11.86
C ASP A 194 5.82 -13.01 11.38
N VAL A 195 6.50 -11.94 11.84
CA VAL A 195 6.13 -10.55 11.54
C VAL A 195 7.34 -9.72 11.13
N TYR A 196 7.20 -9.03 9.99
CA TYR A 196 8.18 -8.06 9.49
C TYR A 196 7.56 -6.67 9.44
N LYS A 197 8.19 -5.71 10.13
CA LYS A 197 7.82 -4.30 10.07
C LYS A 197 8.82 -3.57 9.17
N LEU A 198 8.37 -3.16 8.00
CA LEU A 198 9.22 -2.50 7.01
C LEU A 198 8.89 -1.01 6.98
N VAL A 199 9.93 -0.18 6.98
CA VAL A 199 9.81 1.26 6.72
C VAL A 199 10.01 1.46 5.23
N ILE A 200 9.01 2.05 4.58
CA ILE A 200 9.02 2.39 3.16
C ILE A 200 9.27 3.88 3.01
N PHE A 201 10.13 4.25 2.08
CA PHE A 201 10.29 5.60 1.58
C PHE A 201 9.56 5.75 0.24
N ALA A 202 8.85 6.86 0.08
CA ALA A 202 8.24 7.29 -1.16
C ALA A 202 8.82 8.67 -1.51
N SER A 203 9.45 8.79 -2.66
CA SER A 203 10.04 10.04 -3.15
C SER A 203 9.45 10.44 -4.49
N ASP A 204 9.16 11.71 -4.67
CA ASP A 204 8.72 12.27 -5.95
C ASP A 204 9.89 12.37 -6.96
N LEU A 205 9.65 13.03 -8.10
CA LEU A 205 10.63 13.24 -9.18
C LEU A 205 11.29 11.94 -9.63
N ASN A 206 10.58 10.81 -9.51
CA ASN A 206 11.09 9.48 -9.76
C ASN A 206 12.39 9.16 -8.98
N GLY A 207 12.48 9.65 -7.73
CA GLY A 207 13.61 9.41 -6.83
C GLY A 207 14.88 10.20 -7.15
N ARG A 208 14.78 11.25 -7.96
CA ARG A 208 15.92 12.12 -8.31
C ARG A 208 16.29 13.04 -7.16
N ALA A 209 17.56 13.49 -7.17
CA ALA A 209 18.03 14.47 -6.21
C ALA A 209 17.23 15.79 -6.33
N GLY A 210 16.84 16.36 -5.19
CA GLY A 210 16.00 17.56 -5.11
C GLY A 210 14.51 17.29 -4.96
N GLY A 211 14.08 16.03 -4.98
CA GLY A 211 12.71 15.63 -4.69
C GLY A 211 12.36 15.61 -3.20
N ASN A 212 11.06 15.69 -2.89
CA ASN A 212 10.53 15.48 -1.55
C ASN A 212 10.38 13.99 -1.26
N MET A 213 10.47 13.62 0.02
CA MET A 213 10.43 12.23 0.46
C MET A 213 9.62 12.07 1.73
N GLY A 214 8.58 11.24 1.65
CA GLY A 214 7.82 10.75 2.80
C GLY A 214 8.27 9.35 3.22
N SER A 215 7.86 8.93 4.42
CA SER A 215 8.08 7.58 4.91
C SER A 215 6.87 7.03 5.66
N GLY A 216 6.71 5.71 5.67
CA GLY A 216 5.63 5.02 6.38
C GLY A 216 6.02 3.59 6.75
N GLU A 217 5.46 3.08 7.85
CA GLU A 217 5.65 1.69 8.28
C GLU A 217 4.52 0.81 7.73
N ILE A 218 4.89 -0.34 7.18
CA ILE A 218 3.97 -1.41 6.76
C ILE A 218 4.32 -2.70 7.50
N THR A 219 3.32 -3.57 7.68
CA THR A 219 3.50 -4.86 8.36
C THR A 219 3.27 -6.00 7.39
N ILE A 220 4.19 -6.95 7.34
CA ILE A 220 4.02 -8.22 6.62
C ILE A 220 3.94 -9.33 7.66
N LYS A 221 2.90 -10.16 7.56
CA LYS A 221 2.73 -11.36 8.37
C LYS A 221 3.02 -12.59 7.53
N VAL A 222 3.82 -13.49 8.08
CA VAL A 222 4.08 -14.80 7.47
C VAL A 222 3.00 -15.78 7.94
N THR A 223 2.38 -16.50 7.01
CA THR A 223 1.37 -17.50 7.31
C THR A 223 1.97 -18.90 7.29
N ASP A 224 1.58 -19.67 8.29
CA ASP A 224 2.05 -21.02 8.60
C ASP A 224 1.74 -22.06 7.51
N ILE A 225 2.68 -22.96 7.27
CA ILE A 225 2.52 -24.25 6.61
C ILE A 225 2.98 -25.34 7.57
N ASN A 226 2.47 -26.55 7.42
CA ASN A 226 3.01 -27.66 8.18
C ASN A 226 4.33 -28.14 7.57
N ASP A 227 5.46 -27.61 8.01
CA ASP A 227 6.79 -28.08 7.63
C ASP A 227 7.63 -28.59 8.82
N ASN A 228 7.09 -28.52 10.04
CA ASN A 228 7.62 -29.19 11.21
C ASN A 228 6.81 -30.45 11.54
N VAL A 229 7.51 -31.54 11.87
CA VAL A 229 6.87 -32.78 12.31
C VAL A 229 6.85 -32.85 13.84
N PRO A 230 5.76 -33.35 14.45
CA PRO A 230 5.65 -33.41 15.89
C PRO A 230 6.55 -34.53 16.41
N TYR A 231 7.19 -34.30 17.54
CA TYR A 231 8.03 -35.30 18.20
C TYR A 231 7.62 -35.50 19.66
N LEU A 232 7.68 -36.76 20.12
CA LEU A 232 7.38 -37.10 21.50
C LEU A 232 8.45 -36.56 22.45
N GLU A 233 8.04 -36.16 23.66
CA GLU A 233 8.94 -35.67 24.70
C GLU A 233 9.99 -36.72 25.12
N LYS A 234 9.63 -38.00 25.08
CA LYS A 234 10.48 -39.12 25.49
C LYS A 234 10.53 -40.18 24.38
N ASN A 235 11.65 -40.89 24.30
CA ASN A 235 11.83 -42.01 23.38
C ASN A 235 11.14 -43.30 23.84
N SER A 236 10.85 -43.40 25.14
CA SER A 236 10.13 -44.53 25.72
C SER A 236 9.30 -44.06 26.90
N TYR A 237 8.22 -44.80 27.16
CA TYR A 237 7.31 -44.55 28.27
C TYR A 237 7.01 -45.88 28.96
N GLU A 238 6.87 -45.82 30.27
CA GLU A 238 6.52 -46.97 31.11
C GLU A 238 5.35 -46.59 32.02
N ALA A 239 4.40 -47.51 32.17
CA ALA A 239 3.25 -47.37 33.05
C ALA A 239 2.85 -48.75 33.59
N SER A 240 2.23 -48.77 34.76
CA SER A 240 1.61 -49.98 35.33
C SER A 240 0.11 -49.80 35.41
N VAL A 241 -0.63 -50.85 35.07
CA VAL A 241 -2.10 -50.90 35.18
C VAL A 241 -2.47 -52.13 36.01
N GLU A 242 -3.45 -51.97 36.90
CA GLU A 242 -3.96 -53.11 37.65
C GLU A 242 -4.74 -54.03 36.72
N GLU A 243 -4.54 -55.34 36.88
CA GLU A 243 -5.35 -56.34 36.19
C GLU A 243 -6.84 -56.16 36.48
N ASN A 244 -7.69 -56.72 35.62
CA ASN A 244 -9.15 -56.60 35.74
C ASN A 244 -9.70 -55.16 35.67
N THR A 245 -8.89 -54.17 35.30
CA THR A 245 -9.30 -52.77 35.15
C THR A 245 -9.63 -52.43 33.69
N VAL A 246 -10.68 -51.64 33.48
CA VAL A 246 -11.12 -51.15 32.16
C VAL A 246 -11.52 -49.69 32.26
N GLY A 247 -11.27 -48.91 31.21
CA GLY A 247 -11.73 -47.53 31.09
C GLY A 247 -10.92 -46.53 31.92
N VAL A 248 -9.72 -46.90 32.37
CA VAL A 248 -8.81 -46.00 33.08
C VAL A 248 -7.71 -45.48 32.17
N GLU A 249 -7.25 -44.27 32.47
CA GLU A 249 -6.09 -43.67 31.82
C GLU A 249 -4.82 -44.39 32.29
N VAL A 250 -4.04 -44.87 31.33
CA VAL A 250 -2.77 -45.58 31.59
C VAL A 250 -1.61 -44.60 31.48
N LEU A 251 -1.64 -43.73 30.47
CA LEU A 251 -0.52 -42.86 30.15
C LEU A 251 -0.96 -41.63 29.33
N ARG A 252 -0.27 -40.51 29.54
CA ARG A 252 -0.29 -39.33 28.65
C ARG A 252 1.02 -39.16 27.90
N LEU A 253 0.91 -39.00 26.60
CA LEU A 253 2.02 -38.76 25.69
C LEU A 253 2.03 -37.28 25.29
N LYS A 254 3.08 -36.56 25.69
CA LYS A 254 3.29 -35.19 25.26
C LYS A 254 4.12 -35.14 23.99
N ALA A 255 3.66 -34.39 22.99
CA ALA A 255 4.42 -34.08 21.79
C ALA A 255 4.71 -32.57 21.70
N TYR A 256 5.79 -32.21 21.01
CA TYR A 256 6.15 -30.85 20.66
C TYR A 256 6.11 -30.69 19.15
N ASP A 257 5.61 -29.55 18.69
CA ASP A 257 5.55 -29.14 17.30
C ASP A 257 5.82 -27.63 17.25
N LEU A 258 6.57 -27.18 16.24
CA LEU A 258 6.99 -25.78 16.12
C LEU A 258 6.01 -24.93 15.31
N ASP A 259 5.14 -25.56 14.52
CA ASP A 259 4.12 -24.89 13.71
C ASP A 259 3.15 -24.06 14.60
N GLU A 260 2.36 -23.19 13.97
CA GLU A 260 1.47 -22.26 14.67
C GLU A 260 0.48 -22.98 15.63
N VAL A 261 0.59 -22.67 16.93
CA VAL A 261 -0.22 -23.28 17.99
C VAL A 261 -1.72 -23.06 17.77
N ASN A 262 -2.52 -24.10 18.03
CA ASN A 262 -3.97 -24.15 17.78
C ASN A 262 -4.38 -24.18 16.29
N THR A 263 -3.47 -24.49 15.38
CA THR A 263 -3.80 -24.81 13.98
C THR A 263 -3.80 -26.32 13.73
N ASP A 264 -4.31 -26.74 12.58
CA ASP A 264 -4.20 -28.13 12.15
C ASP A 264 -2.76 -28.53 11.80
N ASN A 265 -1.87 -27.56 11.55
CA ASN A 265 -0.45 -27.80 11.33
C ASN A 265 0.21 -28.24 12.64
N TRP A 266 -0.12 -27.62 13.77
CA TRP A 266 0.35 -28.00 15.11
C TRP A 266 -0.41 -29.17 15.78
N ALA A 267 -1.70 -29.35 15.47
CA ALA A 267 -2.56 -30.30 16.19
C ALA A 267 -2.12 -31.76 15.98
N ALA A 268 -1.85 -32.47 17.07
CA ALA A 268 -1.32 -33.82 17.08
C ALA A 268 -2.42 -34.89 16.89
N VAL A 269 -2.08 -35.92 16.14
CA VAL A 269 -2.84 -37.13 15.89
C VAL A 269 -1.98 -38.32 16.27
N TYR A 270 -2.41 -39.02 17.31
CA TYR A 270 -1.72 -40.18 17.85
C TYR A 270 -2.33 -41.48 17.32
N GLU A 271 -1.49 -42.47 17.06
CA GLU A 271 -1.91 -43.78 16.59
C GLU A 271 -1.02 -44.87 17.19
N ILE A 272 -1.63 -45.99 17.58
CA ILE A 272 -0.90 -47.19 17.97
C ILE A 272 -0.50 -47.92 16.68
N ALA A 273 0.79 -47.90 16.38
CA ALA A 273 1.37 -48.48 15.17
C ALA A 273 1.53 -50.01 15.26
N SER A 274 1.82 -50.56 16.45
CA SER A 274 1.99 -52.01 16.67
C SER A 274 1.74 -52.40 18.14
N GLY A 275 1.57 -53.71 18.40
CA GLY A 275 1.50 -54.25 19.78
C GLY A 275 0.11 -54.20 20.41
N ASN A 276 -0.91 -53.81 19.65
CA ASN A 276 -2.30 -53.71 20.09
C ASN A 276 -3.26 -54.50 19.18
N GLU A 277 -2.80 -55.62 18.62
CA GLU A 277 -3.57 -56.48 17.71
C GLU A 277 -4.82 -57.05 18.39
N ALA A 278 -4.74 -57.28 19.70
CA ALA A 278 -5.86 -57.73 20.53
C ALA A 278 -6.80 -56.59 20.96
N GLY A 279 -6.46 -55.33 20.71
CA GLY A 279 -7.28 -54.15 21.04
C GLY A 279 -7.44 -53.92 22.54
N TYR A 280 -6.38 -54.14 23.33
CA TYR A 280 -6.35 -53.84 24.77
C TYR A 280 -6.37 -52.34 25.04
N PHE A 281 -5.84 -51.53 24.14
CA PHE A 281 -5.66 -50.09 24.32
C PHE A 281 -6.38 -49.28 23.24
N THR A 282 -6.74 -48.06 23.59
CA THR A 282 -7.14 -47.01 22.64
C THR A 282 -6.33 -45.76 22.91
N ILE A 283 -6.05 -44.98 21.87
CA ILE A 283 -5.37 -43.70 21.99
C ILE A 283 -6.21 -42.58 21.38
N THR A 284 -6.32 -41.45 22.06
CA THR A 284 -7.03 -40.26 21.59
C THR A 284 -6.26 -38.98 21.94
N THR A 285 -6.30 -37.97 21.09
CA THR A 285 -5.72 -36.66 21.41
C THR A 285 -6.67 -35.86 22.34
N ASP A 286 -6.15 -35.35 23.45
CA ASP A 286 -6.83 -34.38 24.30
C ASP A 286 -6.84 -33.01 23.59
N ALA A 287 -8.02 -32.54 23.20
CA ALA A 287 -8.18 -31.29 22.45
C ALA A 287 -7.73 -30.03 23.21
N LYS A 288 -7.55 -30.10 24.54
CA LYS A 288 -7.10 -28.96 25.35
C LYS A 288 -5.59 -28.91 25.51
N THR A 289 -4.95 -30.07 25.64
CA THR A 289 -3.50 -30.16 25.93
C THR A 289 -2.68 -30.62 24.73
N ASN A 290 -3.33 -31.09 23.66
CA ASN A 290 -2.70 -31.73 22.50
C ASN A 290 -1.92 -33.02 22.85
N GLU A 291 -2.19 -33.61 24.02
CA GLU A 291 -1.53 -34.83 24.49
C GLU A 291 -2.28 -36.09 24.05
N GLY A 292 -1.55 -37.17 23.77
CA GLY A 292 -2.10 -38.48 23.48
C GLY A 292 -2.48 -39.23 24.75
N VAL A 293 -3.76 -39.49 24.95
CA VAL A 293 -4.29 -40.21 26.12
C VAL A 293 -4.47 -41.68 25.76
N ILE A 294 -3.71 -42.56 26.42
CA ILE A 294 -3.85 -44.02 26.29
C ILE A 294 -4.78 -44.53 27.38
N MET A 295 -5.85 -45.21 26.96
CA MET A 295 -6.83 -45.84 27.84
C MET A 295 -6.77 -47.36 27.69
N ILE A 296 -6.95 -48.09 28.78
CA ILE A 296 -7.17 -49.55 28.73
C ILE A 296 -8.64 -49.83 28.40
N ASN A 297 -8.89 -50.50 27.29
CA ASN A 297 -10.22 -50.79 26.75
C ASN A 297 -10.66 -52.24 27.02
N LYS A 298 -9.73 -53.13 27.41
CA LYS A 298 -10.01 -54.50 27.82
C LYS A 298 -9.19 -54.87 29.04
N ALA A 299 -9.80 -55.61 29.97
CA ALA A 299 -9.13 -56.13 31.14
C ALA A 299 -7.98 -57.05 30.71
N VAL A 300 -6.88 -56.98 31.45
CA VAL A 300 -5.74 -57.89 31.35
C VAL A 300 -5.74 -58.78 32.58
N ASP A 301 -5.31 -60.03 32.40
CA ASP A 301 -5.03 -60.99 33.47
C ASP A 301 -3.50 -61.09 33.61
N TYR A 302 -2.99 -60.85 34.81
CA TYR A 302 -1.54 -60.82 35.05
C TYR A 302 -0.89 -62.20 35.00
N GLU A 303 -1.62 -63.26 35.35
CA GLU A 303 -1.16 -64.64 35.17
C GLU A 303 -1.04 -64.99 33.68
N GLU A 304 -1.97 -64.43 32.90
CA GLU A 304 -2.06 -64.31 31.44
C GLU A 304 -0.83 -63.69 30.74
N LEU A 305 -0.69 -62.40 31.01
CA LEU A 305 0.06 -61.45 30.20
C LEU A 305 0.66 -60.36 31.07
N LYS A 306 1.95 -60.49 31.36
CA LYS A 306 2.67 -59.61 32.31
C LYS A 306 3.21 -58.33 31.69
N THR A 307 3.34 -58.28 30.38
CA THR A 307 3.97 -57.16 29.69
C THR A 307 3.29 -56.94 28.34
N LEU A 308 2.98 -55.68 28.07
CA LEU A 308 2.37 -55.21 26.84
C LEU A 308 3.26 -54.10 26.29
N ASN A 309 3.84 -54.33 25.12
CA ASN A 309 4.68 -53.36 24.43
C ASN A 309 3.88 -52.74 23.29
N LEU A 310 3.87 -51.42 23.19
CA LEU A 310 3.16 -50.66 22.15
C LEU A 310 4.16 -49.79 21.40
N ASP A 311 4.08 -49.81 20.07
CA ASP A 311 4.69 -48.76 19.26
C ASP A 311 3.63 -47.70 18.98
N VAL A 312 3.93 -46.45 19.30
CA VAL A 312 3.04 -45.32 19.06
C VAL A 312 3.71 -44.33 18.13
N ARG A 313 2.95 -43.78 17.18
CA ARG A 313 3.38 -42.69 16.32
C ARG A 313 2.53 -41.45 16.57
N VAL A 314 3.13 -40.29 16.33
CA VAL A 314 2.47 -38.99 16.33
C VAL A 314 2.66 -38.35 14.95
N SER A 315 1.63 -37.67 14.48
CA SER A 315 1.61 -36.90 13.23
C SER A 315 0.71 -35.69 13.41
N ASN A 316 0.71 -34.74 12.49
CA ASN A 316 -0.24 -33.64 12.56
C ASN A 316 -1.58 -34.01 11.94
N LYS A 317 -2.59 -33.20 12.23
CA LYS A 317 -3.89 -33.27 11.58
C LYS A 317 -3.82 -32.79 10.14
N ALA A 318 -3.05 -31.73 9.87
CA ALA A 318 -2.72 -31.30 8.51
C ALA A 318 -1.71 -32.26 7.86
N LYS A 319 -1.67 -32.23 6.52
CA LYS A 319 -0.65 -32.98 5.78
C LYS A 319 0.67 -32.21 5.81
N TYR A 320 1.75 -32.94 6.04
CA TYR A 320 3.11 -32.42 5.91
C TYR A 320 3.34 -31.78 4.54
N ASN A 321 3.98 -30.62 4.55
CA ASN A 321 4.32 -29.80 3.41
C ASN A 321 5.83 -29.58 3.43
N MET A 322 6.54 -30.10 2.42
CA MET A 322 8.01 -29.98 2.35
C MET A 322 8.53 -28.56 2.05
N GLY A 323 7.64 -27.56 2.04
CA GLY A 323 7.95 -26.21 1.56
C GLY A 323 8.43 -26.21 0.10
N GLY A 324 8.66 -25.03 -0.46
CA GLY A 324 9.20 -24.87 -1.82
C GLY A 324 10.65 -25.33 -2.00
N SER A 325 11.26 -26.06 -1.05
CA SER A 325 12.64 -26.53 -1.13
C SER A 325 12.71 -27.93 -1.74
N GLY A 326 12.54 -28.00 -3.06
CA GLY A 326 12.96 -29.17 -3.81
C GLY A 326 14.49 -29.29 -3.78
N MET A 327 15.07 -29.91 -2.75
CA MET A 327 16.37 -30.57 -2.89
C MET A 327 16.14 -31.87 -3.62
N THR A 328 16.50 -31.88 -4.91
CA THR A 328 16.66 -33.08 -5.71
C THR A 328 17.72 -33.99 -5.08
N GLY A 329 17.32 -35.23 -4.78
CA GLY A 329 18.06 -36.49 -4.93
C GLY A 329 19.52 -36.55 -4.50
#